data_AF-A0A3G8YAP8-F1
#
_entry.id   AF-A0A3G8YAP8-F1
#
_cell.length_a   1.000
_cell.length_b   1.000
_cell.length_c   1.000
_cell.angle_alpha   90.00
_cell.angle_beta   90.00
_cell.angle_gamma   90.00
#
_symmetry.space_group_name_H-M   'P 1'
#
loop_
_entity.id
_entity.type
_entity.pdbx_description
1 polymer ?
#
loop_
_entity_poly.entity_id
_entity_poly.type
_entity_poly.pdbx_seq_one_letter_code
_entity_poly.pdbx_strand_id
1 'polypeptide(L)'
;MTSSSFRKSALLTATLVLAVGPLSTSHALLDKTRFVAHLGAAYFAFHHWVWAPYRSGQFAAGAAGRTVKLVKGGAALLFAAHELNVAEKVAHNSNSPLLKKMDGELTKLQASFSNIGSDLKQGKFNEADLQSLNDQTQQVSSASAANGQTIRDIAAPIPGL
;
A
#
# COMPACT_ATOMS: atom_id res chain seq x y z
N MET A 1 -29.53 -46.37 -65.70
CA MET A 1 -28.47 -46.56 -64.68
C MET A 1 -27.75 -45.23 -64.48
N THR A 2 -27.32 -44.93 -63.24
CA THR A 2 -26.67 -43.68 -62.76
C THR A 2 -27.67 -42.52 -62.50
N SER A 3 -27.62 -41.75 -61.42
CA SER A 3 -26.80 -41.74 -60.20
C SER A 3 -27.52 -40.89 -59.14
N SER A 4 -27.61 -41.37 -57.90
CA SER A 4 -28.08 -40.62 -56.72
C SER A 4 -26.99 -39.67 -56.23
N SER A 5 -27.28 -38.37 -56.11
CA SER A 5 -26.36 -37.41 -55.48
C SER A 5 -26.96 -36.84 -54.19
N PHE A 6 -26.43 -37.33 -53.07
CA PHE A 6 -26.66 -36.81 -51.72
C PHE A 6 -26.21 -35.34 -51.63
N ARG A 7 -27.17 -34.42 -51.43
CA ARG A 7 -26.84 -33.05 -51.04
C ARG A 7 -26.58 -33.01 -49.53
N LYS A 8 -25.31 -32.87 -49.20
CA LYS A 8 -24.78 -32.75 -47.83
C LYS A 8 -25.37 -31.50 -47.15
N SER A 9 -26.06 -31.71 -46.04
CA SER A 9 -26.51 -30.67 -45.13
C SER A 9 -25.32 -29.88 -44.59
N ALA A 10 -25.25 -28.59 -44.93
CA ALA A 10 -24.26 -27.68 -44.38
C ALA A 10 -24.66 -27.31 -42.94
N LEU A 11 -23.96 -27.87 -41.96
CA LEU A 11 -23.99 -27.44 -40.57
C LEU A 11 -23.31 -26.07 -40.48
N LEU A 12 -24.10 -25.02 -40.23
CA LEU A 12 -23.60 -23.69 -39.88
C LEU A 12 -23.24 -23.70 -38.38
N THR A 13 -21.98 -23.98 -38.06
CA THR A 13 -21.42 -23.72 -36.73
C THR A 13 -21.20 -22.22 -36.56
N ALA A 14 -22.06 -21.57 -35.79
CA ALA A 14 -21.86 -20.21 -35.32
C ALA A 14 -20.76 -20.20 -34.25
N THR A 15 -19.54 -19.83 -34.63
CA THR A 15 -18.44 -19.58 -33.70
C THR A 15 -18.69 -18.25 -33.00
N LEU A 16 -19.04 -18.30 -31.70
CA LEU A 16 -19.07 -17.14 -30.82
C LEU A 16 -17.62 -16.68 -30.60
N VAL A 17 -17.15 -15.71 -31.37
CA VAL A 17 -15.91 -15.00 -31.06
C VAL A 17 -16.19 -14.07 -29.88
N LEU A 18 -15.92 -14.54 -28.67
CA LEU A 18 -15.70 -13.65 -27.53
C LEU A 18 -14.45 -12.85 -27.86
N ALA A 19 -14.62 -11.59 -28.24
CA ALA A 19 -13.53 -10.63 -28.32
C ALA A 19 -12.98 -10.39 -26.91
N VAL A 20 -12.13 -11.30 -26.44
CA VAL A 20 -11.25 -11.06 -25.30
C VAL A 20 -10.13 -10.15 -25.82
N GLY A 21 -10.46 -8.86 -25.98
CA GLY A 21 -9.42 -7.84 -26.06
C GLY A 21 -8.54 -7.93 -24.81
N PRO A 22 -7.23 -7.61 -24.89
CA PRO A 22 -6.33 -7.79 -23.77
C PRO A 22 -6.84 -7.02 -22.56
N LEU A 23 -6.95 -7.72 -21.42
CA LEU A 23 -7.28 -7.21 -20.07
C LEU A 23 -6.17 -6.28 -19.51
N SER A 24 -5.54 -5.45 -20.34
CA SER A 24 -4.43 -4.58 -19.91
C SER A 24 -4.88 -3.48 -18.92
N THR A 25 -6.18 -3.13 -18.91
CA THR A 25 -6.76 -2.23 -17.91
C THR A 25 -6.92 -2.90 -16.54
N SER A 26 -7.17 -4.21 -16.47
CA SER A 26 -7.31 -4.94 -15.21
C SER A 26 -6.00 -5.01 -14.43
N HIS A 27 -4.86 -5.23 -15.10
CA HIS A 27 -3.56 -5.25 -14.43
C HIS A 27 -3.18 -3.87 -13.87
N ALA A 28 -3.33 -2.81 -14.64
CA ALA A 28 -2.98 -1.45 -14.21
C ALA A 28 -3.90 -0.92 -13.07
N LEU A 29 -5.18 -1.28 -13.07
CA LEU A 29 -6.10 -0.95 -11.97
C LEU A 29 -5.77 -1.75 -10.72
N LEU A 30 -5.47 -3.05 -10.87
CA LEU A 30 -5.07 -3.90 -9.77
C LEU A 30 -3.77 -3.41 -9.11
N ASP A 31 -2.78 -2.97 -9.89
CA ASP A 31 -1.52 -2.42 -9.36
C ASP A 31 -1.76 -1.17 -8.51
N LYS A 32 -2.58 -0.24 -8.99
CA LYS A 32 -2.95 0.97 -8.23
C LYS A 32 -3.69 0.63 -6.95
N THR A 33 -4.63 -0.32 -6.99
CA THR A 33 -5.35 -0.76 -5.79
C THR A 33 -4.42 -1.41 -4.79
N ARG A 34 -3.52 -2.31 -5.24
CA ARG A 34 -2.52 -2.96 -4.37
C ARG A 34 -1.57 -1.93 -3.76
N PHE A 35 -1.10 -0.99 -4.57
CA PHE A 35 -0.27 0.11 -4.12
C PHE A 35 -0.93 0.90 -2.99
N VAL A 36 -2.15 1.39 -3.22
CA VAL A 36 -2.91 2.15 -2.22
C VAL A 36 -3.23 1.30 -0.99
N ALA A 37 -3.51 0.01 -1.15
CA ALA A 37 -3.78 -0.89 -0.03
C ALA A 37 -2.56 -1.04 0.88
N HIS A 38 -1.39 -1.34 0.32
CA HIS A 38 -0.14 -1.45 1.09
C HIS A 38 0.27 -0.12 1.71
N LEU A 39 0.17 0.98 0.95
CA LEU A 39 0.47 2.31 1.46
C LEU A 39 -0.49 2.73 2.58
N GLY A 40 -1.78 2.43 2.44
CA GLY A 40 -2.79 2.66 3.47
C GLY A 40 -2.55 1.84 4.74
N ALA A 41 -2.14 0.57 4.61
CA ALA A 41 -1.77 -0.26 5.75
C ALA A 41 -0.55 0.31 6.51
N ALA A 42 0.46 0.78 5.78
CA ALA A 42 1.62 1.44 6.36
C ALA A 42 1.23 2.72 7.10
N TYR A 43 0.39 3.55 6.49
CA TYR A 43 -0.14 4.79 7.08
C TYR A 43 -0.91 4.52 8.37
N PHE A 44 -1.85 3.58 8.32
CA PHE A 44 -2.66 3.21 9.47
C PHE A 44 -1.78 2.72 10.63
N ALA A 45 -0.80 1.86 10.34
CA ALA A 45 0.11 1.35 11.34
C ALA A 45 0.93 2.47 12.00
N PHE A 46 1.45 3.40 11.20
CA PHE A 46 2.16 4.58 11.72
C PHE A 46 1.23 5.47 12.57
N HIS A 47 0.09 5.88 12.02
CA HIS A 47 -0.77 6.85 12.68
C HIS A 47 -1.36 6.31 13.99
N HIS A 48 -1.84 5.06 13.98
CA HIS A 48 -2.50 4.45 15.13
C HIS A 48 -1.53 4.01 16.22
N TRP A 49 -0.38 3.41 15.86
CA TRP A 49 0.53 2.81 16.85
C TRP A 49 1.75 3.66 17.20
N VAL A 50 2.00 4.74 16.47
CA VAL A 50 3.17 5.60 16.67
C VAL A 50 2.73 7.03 16.91
N TRP A 51 2.03 7.64 15.95
CA TRP A 51 1.69 9.06 16.02
C TRP A 51 0.71 9.38 17.14
N ALA A 52 -0.41 8.65 17.24
CA ALA A 52 -1.40 8.88 18.30
C ALA A 52 -0.83 8.61 19.72
N PRO A 53 -0.07 7.53 19.99
CA PRO A 53 0.62 7.33 21.27
C PRO A 53 1.67 8.40 21.59
N TYR A 54 2.42 8.86 20.59
CA TYR A 54 3.35 9.97 20.75
C TYR A 54 2.62 11.26 21.15
N ARG A 55 1.57 11.63 20.42
CA ARG A 55 0.74 12.82 20.68
C ARG A 55 0.05 12.79 22.04
N SER A 56 -0.24 11.61 22.57
CA SER A 56 -0.80 11.42 23.92
C SER A 56 0.27 11.31 25.01
N GLY A 57 1.55 11.61 24.70
CA GLY A 57 2.64 11.63 25.66
C GLY A 57 3.09 10.25 26.14
N GLN A 58 2.67 9.16 25.48
CA GLN A 58 2.93 7.80 25.96
C GLN A 58 4.38 7.34 25.77
N PHE A 59 5.18 8.09 25.00
CA PHE A 59 6.61 7.88 24.83
C PHE A 59 7.47 8.77 25.74
N ALA A 60 6.84 9.71 26.47
CA ALA A 60 7.54 10.60 27.39
C ALA A 60 8.18 9.83 28.55
N ALA A 61 9.26 10.39 29.10
CA ALA A 61 9.92 9.83 30.27
C ALA A 61 8.93 9.73 31.45
N GLY A 62 8.93 8.60 32.16
CA GLY A 62 8.01 8.34 33.27
C GLY A 62 6.61 7.86 32.87
N ALA A 63 6.27 7.80 31.58
CA ALA A 63 4.98 7.27 31.14
C ALA A 63 4.84 5.77 31.50
N ALA A 64 3.66 5.40 32.00
CA ALA A 64 3.36 4.01 32.33
C ALA A 64 3.45 3.11 31.09
N GLY A 65 4.25 2.05 31.20
CA GLY A 65 4.47 1.09 30.10
C GLY A 65 5.25 1.66 28.91
N ARG A 66 5.98 2.76 29.08
CA ARG A 66 6.75 3.43 28.00
C ARG A 66 7.51 2.45 27.11
N THR A 67 8.31 1.55 27.68
CA THR A 67 9.12 0.60 26.91
C THR A 67 8.26 -0.33 26.04
N VAL A 68 7.16 -0.84 26.58
CA VAL A 68 6.23 -1.70 25.82
C VAL A 68 5.63 -0.94 24.64
N LYS A 69 5.27 0.32 24.86
CA LYS A 69 4.69 1.17 23.82
C LYS A 69 5.70 1.56 22.76
N LEU A 70 6.95 1.84 23.14
CA LEU A 70 8.05 2.08 22.21
C LEU A 70 8.33 0.84 21.36
N VAL A 71 8.42 -0.34 21.98
CA VAL A 71 8.61 -1.61 21.27
C VAL A 71 7.45 -1.88 20.31
N LYS A 72 6.21 -1.63 20.74
CA LYS A 72 5.02 -1.75 19.90
C LYS A 72 5.03 -0.78 18.71
N GLY A 73 5.35 0.49 18.96
CA GLY A 73 5.48 1.50 17.91
C GLY A 73 6.61 1.17 16.93
N GLY A 74 7.75 0.69 17.44
CA GLY A 74 8.87 0.24 16.62
C GLY A 74 8.51 -0.97 15.75
N ALA A 75 7.82 -1.97 16.30
CA ALA A 75 7.33 -3.11 15.54
C ALA A 75 6.31 -2.68 14.46
N ALA A 76 5.43 -1.74 14.77
CA ALA A 76 4.48 -1.17 13.80
C ALA A 76 5.19 -0.41 12.67
N LEU A 77 6.24 0.37 12.97
CA LEU A 77 7.06 1.03 11.94
C LEU A 77 7.80 0.04 11.05
N LEU A 78 8.34 -1.05 11.62
CA LEU A 78 9.00 -2.09 10.83
C LEU A 78 8.02 -2.83 9.91
N PHE A 79 6.80 -3.09 10.39
CA PHE A 79 5.72 -3.60 9.53
C PHE A 79 5.40 -2.60 8.41
N ALA A 80 5.22 -1.32 8.75
CA ALA A 80 4.93 -0.30 7.76
C ALA A 80 6.08 -0.11 6.74
N ALA A 81 7.34 -0.28 7.15
CA ALA A 81 8.49 -0.30 6.24
C ALA A 81 8.41 -1.48 5.25
N HIS A 82 7.97 -2.66 5.69
CA HIS A 82 7.73 -3.80 4.81
C HIS A 82 6.62 -3.51 3.80
N GLU A 83 5.49 -2.97 4.26
CA GLU A 83 4.37 -2.58 3.40
C GLU A 83 4.78 -1.51 2.37
N LEU A 84 5.57 -0.51 2.77
CA LEU A 84 6.13 0.48 1.85
C LEU A 84 7.06 -0.14 0.80
N ASN A 85 7.86 -1.14 1.18
CA ASN A 85 8.68 -1.88 0.21
C ASN A 85 7.83 -2.68 -0.79
N VAL A 86 6.72 -3.27 -0.34
CA VAL A 86 5.80 -3.97 -1.26
C VAL A 86 5.09 -2.96 -2.17
N ALA A 87 4.66 -1.82 -1.65
CA ALA A 87 4.08 -0.73 -2.44
C ALA A 87 5.08 -0.20 -3.48
N GLU A 88 6.33 0.01 -3.10
CA GLU A 88 7.42 0.41 -4.00
C GLU A 88 7.62 -0.61 -5.12
N LYS A 89 7.72 -1.91 -4.81
CA LYS A 89 7.82 -2.96 -5.85
C LYS A 89 6.62 -2.96 -6.81
N VAL A 90 5.41 -2.76 -6.29
CA VAL A 90 4.21 -2.65 -7.15
C VAL A 90 4.31 -1.40 -8.03
N ALA A 91 4.78 -0.28 -7.48
CA ALA A 91 4.96 0.96 -8.21
C ALA A 91 6.03 0.85 -9.30
N HIS A 92 7.16 0.22 -8.99
CA HIS A 92 8.30 -0.01 -9.89
C HIS A 92 7.90 -0.86 -11.11
N ASN A 93 7.16 -1.94 -10.88
CA ASN A 93 6.70 -2.86 -11.93
C ASN A 93 5.47 -2.32 -12.70
N SER A 94 4.86 -1.22 -12.24
CA SER A 94 3.70 -0.65 -12.91
C SER A 94 4.10 0.15 -14.15
N ASN A 95 3.23 0.17 -15.15
CA ASN A 95 3.37 1.06 -16.32
C ASN A 95 2.91 2.51 -16.03
N SER A 96 2.50 2.82 -14.81
CA SER A 96 2.02 4.17 -14.45
C SER A 96 3.19 5.14 -14.21
N PRO A 97 3.27 6.28 -14.94
CA PRO A 97 4.31 7.29 -14.73
C PRO A 97 4.29 7.92 -13.33
N LEU A 98 3.11 7.95 -12.71
CA LEU A 98 2.87 8.47 -11.36
C LEU A 98 3.54 7.58 -10.31
N LEU A 99 3.28 6.27 -10.37
CA LEU A 99 3.84 5.30 -9.44
C LEU A 99 5.37 5.28 -9.51
N LYS A 100 5.94 5.34 -10.72
CA LYS A 100 7.38 5.44 -10.91
C LYS A 100 8.01 6.71 -10.33
N LYS A 101 7.28 7.83 -10.30
CA LYS A 101 7.78 9.06 -9.64
C LYS A 101 7.83 8.93 -8.11
N MET A 102 6.92 8.14 -7.54
CA MET A 102 6.84 7.94 -6.09
C MET A 102 7.87 6.92 -5.57
N ASP A 103 8.42 6.07 -6.42
CA ASP A 103 9.42 5.04 -6.07
C ASP A 103 10.54 5.59 -5.17
N GLY A 104 11.18 6.69 -5.59
CA GLY A 104 12.25 7.32 -4.82
C GLY A 104 11.81 7.91 -3.48
N GLU A 105 10.58 8.43 -3.38
CA GLU A 105 10.03 8.96 -2.12
C GLU A 105 9.63 7.84 -1.16
N LEU A 106 9.07 6.75 -1.68
CA LEU A 106 8.71 5.57 -0.90
C LEU A 106 9.93 4.85 -0.35
N THR A 107 11.01 4.77 -1.14
CA THR A 107 12.28 4.21 -0.68
C THR A 107 12.86 5.01 0.49
N LYS A 108 12.81 6.35 0.41
CA LYS A 108 13.26 7.22 1.51
C LYS A 108 12.37 7.05 2.75
N LEU A 109 11.05 7.06 2.57
CA LEU A 109 10.09 6.88 3.66
C LEU A 109 10.27 5.52 4.33
N GLN A 110 10.45 4.45 3.54
CA GLN A 110 10.72 3.10 4.02
C GLN A 110 12.00 3.04 4.86
N ALA A 111 13.08 3.69 4.41
CA ALA A 111 14.33 3.76 5.15
C ALA A 111 14.14 4.48 6.50
N SER A 112 13.44 5.62 6.51
CA SER A 112 13.09 6.34 7.75
C SER A 112 12.28 5.46 8.70
N PHE A 113 11.23 4.79 8.20
CA PHE A 113 10.40 3.88 8.98
C PHE A 113 11.21 2.73 9.56
N SER A 114 12.12 2.15 8.77
CA SER A 114 12.98 1.05 9.22
C SER A 114 13.97 1.47 10.30
N ASN A 115 14.64 2.61 10.12
CA ASN A 115 15.62 3.12 11.06
C ASN A 115 14.97 3.51 12.38
N ILE A 116 13.94 4.35 12.31
CA ILE A 116 13.21 4.83 13.50
C ILE A 116 12.48 3.67 14.17
N GLY A 117 11.91 2.73 13.40
CA GLY A 117 11.30 1.52 13.95
C GLY A 117 12.29 0.65 14.72
N SER A 118 13.51 0.52 14.21
CA SER A 118 14.59 -0.21 14.89
C SER A 118 15.01 0.49 16.18
N ASP A 119 15.10 1.82 16.17
CA ASP A 119 15.45 2.60 17.36
C ASP A 119 14.36 2.54 18.43
N LEU A 120 13.10 2.74 18.06
CA LEU A 120 11.96 2.61 18.98
C LEU A 120 11.91 1.20 19.61
N LYS A 121 12.16 0.15 18.82
CA LYS A 121 12.23 -1.23 19.32
C LYS A 121 13.38 -1.44 20.32
N GLN A 122 14.46 -0.69 20.19
CA GLN A 122 15.57 -0.66 21.15
C GLN A 122 15.32 0.27 22.34
N GLY A 123 14.14 0.92 22.41
CA GLY A 123 13.81 1.89 23.46
C GLY A 123 14.44 3.27 23.27
N LYS A 124 15.12 3.49 22.13
CA LYS A 124 15.66 4.79 21.73
C LYS A 124 14.52 5.61 21.15
N PHE A 125 14.21 6.72 21.79
CA PHE A 125 13.17 7.63 21.37
C PHE A 125 13.77 9.00 21.10
N ASN A 126 13.50 9.51 19.90
CA ASN A 126 13.86 10.86 19.51
C ASN A 126 12.62 11.52 18.89
N GLU A 127 12.25 12.65 19.46
CA GLU A 127 11.06 13.39 19.05
C GLU A 127 11.23 14.03 17.67
N ALA A 128 12.44 14.51 17.34
CA ALA A 128 12.73 15.09 16.04
C ALA A 128 12.57 14.07 14.91
N ASP A 129 12.93 12.81 15.18
CA ASP A 129 12.81 11.72 14.20
C ASP A 129 11.35 11.41 13.90
N LEU A 130 10.46 11.37 14.92
CA LEU A 130 9.03 11.16 14.69
C LEU A 130 8.34 12.34 13.99
N GLN A 131 8.74 13.57 14.29
CA GLN A 131 8.22 14.75 13.60
C GLN A 131 8.64 14.74 12.13
N SER A 132 9.92 14.49 11.85
CA SER A 132 10.44 14.32 10.49
C SER A 132 9.70 13.22 9.74
N LEU A 133 9.48 12.07 10.38
CA LEU A 133 8.75 10.94 9.79
C LEU A 133 7.28 11.28 9.51
N ASN A 134 6.61 12.05 10.38
CA ASN A 134 5.28 12.59 10.11
C ASN A 134 5.29 13.56 8.93
N ASP A 135 6.27 14.45 8.83
CA ASP A 135 6.35 15.44 7.75
C ASP A 135 6.60 14.75 6.39
N GLN A 136 7.52 13.79 6.34
CA GLN A 136 7.76 12.95 5.16
C GLN A 136 6.50 12.18 4.75
N THR A 137 5.78 11.64 5.74
CA THR A 137 4.49 11.00 5.53
C THR A 137 3.53 12.02 4.89
N GLN A 138 3.28 13.18 5.49
CA GLN A 138 2.37 14.19 4.90
C GLN A 138 2.78 14.67 3.49
N GLN A 139 4.07 14.74 3.19
CA GLN A 139 4.57 15.02 1.84
C GLN A 139 4.14 13.93 0.84
N VAL A 140 4.34 12.66 1.18
CA VAL A 140 3.90 11.52 0.36
C VAL A 140 2.38 11.51 0.18
N SER A 141 1.61 11.79 1.26
CA SER A 141 0.15 11.91 1.19
C SER A 141 -0.29 13.02 0.24
N SER A 142 0.33 14.19 0.37
CA SER A 142 0.03 15.35 -0.48
C SER A 142 0.40 15.08 -1.94
N ALA A 143 1.53 14.42 -2.18
CA ALA A 143 1.95 14.01 -3.52
C ALA A 143 0.96 13.00 -4.12
N SER A 144 0.51 11.99 -3.36
CA SER A 144 -0.52 11.05 -3.83
C SER A 144 -1.85 11.75 -4.12
N ALA A 145 -2.30 12.65 -3.23
CA ALA A 145 -3.54 13.40 -3.39
C ALA A 145 -3.51 14.33 -4.62
N ALA A 146 -2.42 15.05 -4.84
CA ALA A 146 -2.21 15.91 -6.02
C ALA A 146 -2.24 15.11 -7.33
N ASN A 147 -1.98 13.82 -7.26
CA ASN A 147 -1.97 12.90 -8.38
C ASN A 147 -3.26 12.06 -8.50
N GLY A 148 -4.33 12.43 -7.78
CA GLY A 148 -5.64 11.81 -7.86
C GLY A 148 -5.79 10.50 -7.06
N GLN A 149 -4.84 10.17 -6.19
CA GLN A 149 -4.90 9.02 -5.29
C GLN A 149 -4.89 9.49 -3.84
N THR A 150 -6.07 9.75 -3.27
CA THR A 150 -6.17 10.07 -1.85
C THR A 150 -5.85 8.84 -1.01
N ILE A 151 -4.75 8.88 -0.25
CA ILE A 151 -4.49 7.91 0.82
C ILE A 151 -5.51 8.18 1.91
N ARG A 152 -6.33 7.18 2.24
CA ARG A 152 -7.29 7.27 3.34
C ARG A 152 -6.91 6.24 4.39
N ASP A 153 -6.79 6.69 5.64
CA ASP A 153 -6.84 5.79 6.79
C ASP A 153 -8.25 5.20 6.85
N ILE A 154 -8.39 3.93 6.47
CA ILE A 154 -9.66 3.23 6.59
C ILE A 154 -9.57 2.35 7.84
N ALA A 155 -10.06 2.86 8.97
CA ALA A 155 -10.48 1.99 10.05
C ALA A 155 -11.75 1.27 9.58
N ALA A 156 -11.63 0.04 9.09
CA ALA A 156 -12.81 -0.76 8.78
C ALA A 156 -13.61 -0.97 10.09
N PRO A 157 -14.88 -0.57 10.17
CA PRO A 157 -15.73 -0.94 11.30
C PRO A 157 -15.81 -2.47 11.35
N ILE A 158 -15.43 -3.07 12.48
CA ILE A 158 -15.69 -4.49 12.72
C ILE A 158 -17.19 -4.59 13.05
N PRO A 159 -18.02 -5.26 12.24
CA PRO A 159 -19.41 -5.47 12.60
C PRO A 159 -19.46 -6.38 13.83
N GLY A 160 -19.87 -5.84 14.98
CA GLY A 160 -20.09 -6.61 16.22
C GLY A 160 -19.18 -6.29 17.41
N LEU A 161 -18.46 -5.16 17.43
CA LEU A 161 -17.82 -4.61 18.63
C LEU A 161 -18.24 -3.16 18.88
#